data_AF-G3V337-F1
#
_entry.id   AF-G3V337-F1
#
_cell.length_a   1.000
_cell.length_b   1.000
_cell.length_c   1.000
_cell.angle_alpha   90.00
_cell.angle_beta   90.00
_cell.angle_gamma   90.00
#
_symmetry.space_group_name_H-M   'P 1'
#
loop_
_entity.id
_entity.type
_entity.pdbx_description
1 polymer ?
#
loop_
_entity_poly.entity_id
_entity_poly.type
_entity_poly.pdbx_seq_one_letter_code
_entity_poly.pdbx_strand_id
1 'polypeptide(L)' 'MEDGVLKEGFLVKRGHIVHNWKARWFILRQNTLVYYKLEGGRRVTPPKGRILLDGCTITCPCLEYENRPSHCGQDAR' A
#
# COMPACT_ATOMS: atom_id res chain seq x y z
N MET A 1 15.06 13.23 14.64
CA MET A 1 14.55 11.86 14.88
C MET A 1 14.36 11.22 13.53
N GLU A 2 15.02 10.09 13.27
CA GLU A 2 14.80 9.35 12.03
C GLU A 2 13.36 8.83 12.03
N ASP A 3 12.53 9.40 11.17
CA ASP A 3 11.18 8.91 10.91
C ASP A 3 11.29 7.56 10.18
N GLY A 4 11.57 6.51 10.96
CA GLY A 4 11.84 5.16 10.47
C GLY A 4 10.70 4.59 9.64
N VAL A 5 11.01 3.61 8.80
CA VAL A 5 9.97 2.85 8.09
C VAL A 5 9.30 1.91 9.09
N LEU A 6 8.02 2.16 9.38
CA LEU A 6 7.20 1.30 10.24
C LEU A 6 6.79 0.03 9.50
N LYS A 7 6.42 0.17 8.22
CA LYS A 7 6.06 -0.95 7.35
C LYS A 7 6.24 -0.55 5.88
N GLU A 8 6.54 -1.51 5.04
CA GLU A 8 6.47 -1.33 3.61
C GLU A 8 5.92 -2.57 2.90
N GLY A 9 5.40 -2.38 1.69
CA GLY A 9 4.83 -3.46 0.91
C GLY A 9 3.95 -2.99 -0.23
N PHE A 10 3.48 -3.94 -1.04
CA PHE A 10 2.53 -3.65 -2.10
C PHE A 10 1.13 -3.46 -1.54
N LEU A 11 0.47 -2.39 -1.98
CA LEU A 11 -0.98 -2.23 -1.86
C LEU A 11 -1.55 -1.80 -3.22
N VAL A 12 -2.85 -2.01 -3.40
CA VAL A 12 -3.60 -1.49 -4.54
C VAL A 12 -4.25 -0.16 -4.15
N LYS A 13 -4.08 0.87 -5.00
CA LYS A 13 -4.81 2.14 -4.85
C LYS A 13 -5.67 2.41 -6.07
N ARG A 14 -6.86 2.96 -5.84
CA ARG A 14 -7.68 3.55 -6.90
C ARG A 14 -7.08 4.88 -7.33
N GLY A 15 -7.07 5.18 -8.62
CA GLY A 15 -6.75 6.52 -9.11
C GLY A 15 -7.86 7.51 -8.76
N HIS A 16 -7.49 8.78 -8.59
CA HIS A 16 -8.45 9.85 -8.25
C HIS A 16 -9.16 10.37 -9.50
N ILE A 17 -8.41 10.62 -10.58
CA ILE A 17 -8.96 11.12 -11.85
C ILE A 17 -9.47 9.94 -12.68
N VAL A 18 -8.57 9.01 -13.02
CA VAL A 18 -8.92 7.76 -13.69
C VAL A 18 -9.04 6.68 -12.62
N HIS A 19 -10.25 6.18 -12.41
CA HIS A 19 -10.62 5.25 -11.34
C HIS A 19 -10.05 3.82 -11.46
N ASN A 20 -8.94 3.65 -12.19
CA ASN A 20 -8.27 2.37 -12.31
C ASN A 20 -7.48 2.04 -11.03
N TRP A 21 -7.47 0.76 -10.66
CA TRP A 21 -6.65 0.24 -9.58
C TRP A 21 -5.21 0.04 -10.04
N LYS A 22 -4.24 0.46 -9.23
CA LYS A 22 -2.80 0.33 -9.52
C LYS A 22 -2.06 -0.23 -8.31
N ALA A 23 -1.24 -1.26 -8.54
CA ALA A 23 -0.27 -1.72 -7.57
C ALA A 23 0.85 -0.68 -7.40
N ARG A 24 1.16 -0.36 -6.14
CA ARG A 24 2.25 0.55 -5.76
C ARG A 24 2.95 0.01 -4.53
N TRP A 25 4.25 0.30 -4.41
CA TRP A 25 5.00 0.03 -3.18
C TRP A 25 4.77 1.17 -2.22
N PHE A 26 4.14 0.88 -1.09
CA PHE A 26 3.86 1.83 -0.03
C PHE A 26 4.90 1.72 1.08
N ILE A 27 5.26 2.86 1.63
CA ILE A 27 6.13 2.99 2.79
C ILE A 27 5.35 3.80 3.82
N LEU A 28 5.04 3.16 4.94
CA LEU A 28 4.43 3.75 6.10
C LEU A 28 5.52 4.27 7.05
N ARG A 29 5.42 5.55 7.40
CA ARG A 29 6.20 6.24 8.43
C ARG A 29 5.25 6.78 9.49
N GLN A 30 5.78 7.45 10.53
CA GLN A 30 4.98 7.88 11.67
C GLN A 30 3.79 8.76 11.27
N ASN A 31 4.02 9.77 10.42
CA ASN A 31 2.98 10.73 10.02
C ASN A 31 2.68 10.71 8.52
N THR A 32 3.33 9.83 7.75
CA THR A 32 3.18 9.82 6.30
C THR A 32 3.12 8.42 5.70
N LEU A 33 2.29 8.30 4.67
CA LEU A 33 2.23 7.12 3.81
C LEU A 33 2.63 7.56 2.39
N VAL A 34 3.79 7.07 1.94
CA VAL A 34 4.38 7.44 0.64
C VAL A 34 4.34 6.25 -0.29
N TYR A 35 4.09 6.46 -1.58
CA TYR A 35 4.02 5.36 -2.53
C TYR A 35 4.81 5.59 -3.83
N TYR A 36 5.41 4.51 -4.32
CA TYR A 36 6.32 4.49 -5.45
C TYR A 36 5.82 3.53 -6.54
N LYS A 37 6.24 3.81 -7.78
CA LYS A 37 6.24 2.78 -8.83
C LYS A 37 7.49 1.92 -8.63
N LEU A 38 7.35 0.61 -8.78
CA LEU A 38 8.50 -0.28 -8.90
C LEU A 38 8.73 -0.60 -10.38
N GLU A 39 9.98 -0.49 -10.81
CA GLU A 39 10.47 -0.91 -12.13
C GLU A 39 11.73 -1.74 -11.93
N GLY A 40 11.76 -2.96 -12.49
CA GLY A 40 12.90 -3.88 -12.28
C GLY A 40 13.20 -4.16 -10.80
N GLY A 41 12.18 -4.19 -9.94
CA GLY A 41 12.34 -4.39 -8.49
C GLY A 41 12.84 -3.16 -7.71
N ARG A 42 13.05 -2.02 -8.37
CA ARG A 42 13.58 -0.80 -7.76
C ARG A 42 12.53 0.32 -7.68
N ARG A 43 12.58 1.10 -6.60
CA ARG A 43 11.72 2.28 -6.39
C ARG A 43 12.11 3.38 -7.38
N VAL A 44 11.17 3.76 -8.23
CA VAL A 44 11.32 4.89 -9.14
C VAL A 44 11.10 6.19 -8.36
N THR A 45 12.09 7.08 -8.40
CA THR A 45 12.01 8.44 -7.84
C THR A 45 11.56 9.45 -8.91
N PRO A 46 10.86 10.53 -8.55
CA PRO A 46 10.31 10.83 -7.22
C PRO A 46 9.09 9.92 -6.88
N PRO A 47 8.66 9.86 -5.60
CA PRO A 47 7.43 9.15 -5.22
C PRO A 47 6.24 9.61 -6.05
N LYS A 48 5.30 8.70 -6.32
CA LYS A 48 4.08 9.01 -7.07
C LYS A 48 3.03 9.75 -6.23
N GLY A 49 3.17 9.72 -4.91
CA GLY A 49 2.38 10.56 -4.02
C GLY A 49 2.71 10.30 -2.55
N ARG A 50 2.20 11.21 -1.72
CA ARG A 50 2.33 11.21 -0.26
C ARG A 50 0.95 11.49 0.33
N ILE A 51 0.63 10.78 1.40
CA ILE A 51 -0.59 10.96 2.19
C ILE A 51 -0.13 11.32 3.60
N LEU A 52 -0.54 12.47 4.10
CA LEU A 52 -0.34 12.83 5.51
C LEU A 52 -1.37 12.05 6.33
N LEU A 53 -0.91 11.39 7.39
CA LEU A 53 -1.77 10.55 8.22
C LEU A 53 -2.53 11.36 9.28
N ASP A 54 -2.10 12.59 9.55
CA ASP A 54 -2.75 13.48 10.50
C ASP A 54 -4.21 13.72 10.08
N GLY A 55 -5.15 13.41 10.99
CA GLY A 55 -6.59 13.51 10.74
C GLY A 55 -7.17 12.43 9.82
N CYS A 56 -6.36 11.48 9.32
CA CYS A 56 -6.88 10.31 8.61
C CYS A 56 -7.51 9.32 9.58
N THR A 57 -8.62 8.71 9.17
CA THR A 57 -9.21 7.57 9.86
C THR A 57 -9.17 6.35 8.94
N ILE A 58 -8.94 5.18 9.53
CA ILE A 58 -9.08 3.92 8.81
C ILE A 58 -10.53 3.50 9.00
N THR A 59 -11.26 3.42 7.90
CA THR A 59 -12.53 2.72 7.88
C THR A 59 -12.29 1.34 7.29
N CYS A 60 -12.70 0.31 8.02
CA CYS A 60 -12.74 -1.06 7.53
C CYS A 60 -14.19 -1.37 7.15
N PRO A 61 -14.70 -0.94 5.98
CA PRO A 61 -16.06 -1.31 5.57
C PRO A 61 -16.18 -2.81 5.27
N CYS A 62 -15.06 -3.52 5.12
CA CYS A 62 -15.04 -4.95 4.83
C CYS A 62 -14.76 -5.75 6.10
N LEU A 63 -15.82 -6.16 6.81
CA LEU A 63 -15.75 -7.24 7.80
C LEU A 63 -15.54 -8.63 7.15
N GLU A 64 -15.45 -8.72 5.83
CA GLU A 64 -15.32 -9.99 5.09
C GLU A 64 -13.87 -10.45 4.87
N TYR A 65 -12.92 -10.11 5.75
CA TYR A 65 -11.59 -10.72 5.69
C TYR A 65 -11.53 -12.10 6.38
N GLU A 66 -12.57 -12.49 7.13
CA GLU A 66 -12.66 -13.82 7.75
C GLU A 66 -12.96 -14.95 6.74
N ASN A 67 -13.42 -14.63 5.52
CA ASN A 67 -13.80 -15.63 4.50
C ASN A 67 -12.74 -15.90 3.43
N ARG A 68 -11.46 -15.57 3.65
CA ARG A 68 -10.40 -16.03 2.75
C ARG A 68 -10.29 -17.56 2.86
N PRO A 69 -10.47 -18.34 1.76
CA PRO A 69 -10.16 -19.77 1.80
C PRO A 69 -8.70 -19.93 2.23
N SER A 70 -8.46 -20.71 3.26
CA SER A 70 -7.14 -21.03 3.82
C SER A 70 -6.19 -21.74 2.83
N HIS A 71 -6.60 -21.94 1.57
CA HIS A 71 -5.89 -22.71 0.55
C HIS A 71 -5.06 -21.87 -0.44
N CYS A 72 -4.73 -20.61 -0.16
CA CYS A 72 -3.67 -19.91 -0.91
C CYS A 72 -2.28 -20.28 -0.34
N GLY A 73 -1.99 -21.57 -0.31
CA GLY A 73 -0.74 -22.17 0.20
C GLY A 73 -0.40 -23.52 -0.43
N GLN A 74 -1.14 -23.95 -1.46
CA GLN A 74 -0.87 -25.19 -2.20
C GLN A 74 -1.02 -24.90 -3.68
N ASP A 75 -0.06 -24.15 -4.23
CA ASP A 75 0.27 -24.13 -5.66
C ASP A 75 1.67 -23.54 -5.81
N ALA A 76 2.64 -24.20 -5.18
CA ALA A 76 4.02 -24.18 -5.62
C ALA A 76 4.30 -25.59 -6.14
N ARG A 77 4.47 -25.71 -7.47
CA ARG A 77 5.10 -26.89 -8.06
C ARG A 77 6.54 -27.01 -7.56
#